data_AF-A0A8H7L0K6-F1
#
_entry.id   AF-A0A8H7L0K6-F1
#
_cell.length_a   1.000
_cell.length_b   1.000
_cell.length_c   1.000
_cell.angle_alpha   90.00
_cell.angle_beta   90.00
_cell.angle_gamma   90.00
#
_symmetry.space_group_name_H-M   'P 1'
#
loop_
_entity.id
_entity.type
_entity.pdbx_description
1 polymer ?
#
loop_
_entity_poly.entity_id
_entity_poly.type
_entity_poly.pdbx_seq_one_letter_code
_entity_poly.pdbx_strand_id
1 'polypeptide(L)'
;MRLSQKSILTRPTPRHAPQLWTIIDGAVLGHASRMLTHLARFGQRSLDLFTDQSESGPIFPTLAPLVSHVHRWRLLHLWGMGEGEIEWILAALRGLHAPILEELSVILSFDAHLPLKKFVVFQGGTPSLKEFCLRRVVCLPAAIHTLTHLEMKTTAFQKPIWTSLSFADMIKKMRSLTHIALEGSVVAPADEILDVLLHEVARQGAGLCGLICTHFIGL
;
A
#
# COMPACT_ATOMS: atom_id res chain seq x y z
N MET A 1 9.25 -18.87 23.01
CA MET A 1 10.41 -19.81 23.07
C MET A 1 10.82 -20.13 21.62
N ARG A 2 12.03 -19.74 21.16
CA ARG A 2 12.44 -19.83 19.74
C ARG A 2 12.84 -21.26 19.35
N LEU A 3 12.24 -21.83 18.30
CA LEU A 3 12.52 -23.20 17.81
C LEU A 3 13.99 -23.42 17.38
N SER A 4 14.66 -22.35 16.92
CA SER A 4 16.08 -22.36 16.54
C SER A 4 17.06 -22.51 17.72
N GLN A 5 16.56 -22.40 18.96
CA GLN A 5 17.38 -22.48 20.18
C GLN A 5 17.24 -23.81 20.94
N LYS A 6 16.33 -24.71 20.53
CA LYS A 6 16.07 -25.97 21.25
C LYS A 6 17.10 -27.07 20.99
N SER A 7 17.84 -27.03 19.87
CA SER A 7 18.79 -28.09 19.53
C SER A 7 19.79 -27.64 18.46
N ILE A 8 21.03 -28.15 18.52
CA ILE A 8 22.03 -28.00 17.45
C ILE A 8 21.49 -28.56 16.12
N LEU A 9 20.59 -29.54 16.17
CA LEU A 9 19.94 -30.18 15.02
C LEU A 9 18.77 -29.37 14.43
N THR A 10 18.22 -28.38 15.15
CA THR A 10 17.15 -27.49 14.64
C THR A 10 17.64 -26.13 14.17
N ARG A 11 18.95 -25.84 14.34
CA ARG A 11 19.62 -24.66 13.76
C ARG A 11 19.66 -24.64 12.21
N PRO A 12 19.77 -25.79 11.50
CA PRO A 12 19.75 -25.79 10.04
C PRO A 12 18.35 -25.56 9.46
N THR A 13 17.29 -25.95 10.17
CA THR A 13 15.92 -25.96 9.64
C THR A 13 15.42 -24.59 9.17
N PRO A 14 15.61 -23.47 9.90
CA PRO A 14 15.26 -22.16 9.37
C PRO A 14 16.20 -21.67 8.26
N ARG A 15 17.42 -22.23 8.12
CA ARG A 15 18.33 -21.93 7.00
C ARG A 15 17.98 -22.72 5.73
N HIS A 16 17.23 -23.82 5.84
CA HIS A 16 16.85 -24.70 4.74
C HIS A 16 15.35 -24.69 4.41
N ALA A 17 14.57 -23.84 5.07
CA ALA A 17 13.15 -23.64 4.78
C ALA A 17 12.94 -22.29 4.06
N PRO A 18 13.19 -22.22 2.73
CA PRO A 18 13.07 -21.00 1.95
C PRO A 18 11.64 -20.42 1.88
N GLN A 19 10.65 -21.17 2.35
CA GLN A 19 9.27 -20.68 2.51
C GLN A 19 9.12 -19.75 3.73
N LEU A 20 10.06 -19.79 4.69
CA LEU A 20 10.02 -18.95 5.89
C LEU A 20 10.60 -17.54 5.66
N TRP A 21 11.17 -17.28 4.48
CA TRP A 21 11.85 -16.02 4.14
C TRP A 21 11.17 -15.25 3.01
N THR A 22 9.93 -15.60 2.69
CA THR A 22 9.10 -14.83 1.76
C THR A 22 8.41 -13.68 2.46
N ILE A 23 8.35 -13.67 3.80
CA ILE A 23 7.75 -12.61 4.61
C ILE A 23 8.87 -11.85 5.31
N ILE A 24 8.91 -10.53 5.14
CA ILE A 24 9.84 -9.62 5.78
C ILE A 24 9.00 -8.61 6.55
N ASP A 25 8.98 -8.74 7.88
CA ASP A 25 8.29 -7.83 8.79
C ASP A 25 9.26 -6.80 9.42
N GLY A 26 8.73 -5.89 10.25
CA GLY A 26 9.52 -4.89 10.98
C GLY A 26 10.71 -5.49 11.75
N ALA A 27 10.49 -6.58 12.47
CA ALA A 27 11.54 -7.24 13.25
C ALA A 27 12.68 -7.81 12.38
N VAL A 28 12.36 -8.31 11.18
CA VAL A 28 13.37 -8.75 10.21
C VAL A 28 14.08 -7.56 9.56
N LEU A 29 13.33 -6.49 9.25
CA LEU A 29 13.87 -5.23 8.71
C LEU A 29 14.95 -4.67 9.65
N GLY A 30 14.72 -4.63 10.96
CA GLY A 30 15.71 -4.19 11.96
C GLY A 30 17.06 -4.94 11.93
N HIS A 31 17.17 -6.04 11.18
CA HIS A 31 18.39 -6.84 11.00
C HIS A 31 18.85 -6.93 9.53
N ALA A 32 18.95 -5.78 8.84
CA ALA A 32 19.24 -5.67 7.40
C ALA A 32 20.40 -6.55 6.87
N SER A 33 21.52 -6.67 7.61
CA SER A 33 22.68 -7.46 7.17
C SER A 33 22.39 -8.97 7.05
N ARG A 34 21.57 -9.50 7.97
CA ARG A 34 21.13 -10.91 7.92
C ARG A 34 20.14 -11.10 6.79
N MET A 35 19.19 -10.18 6.64
CA MET A 35 18.20 -10.18 5.58
C MET A 35 18.85 -10.23 4.20
N LEU A 36 19.83 -9.36 3.90
CA LEU A 36 20.52 -9.33 2.60
C LEU A 36 21.25 -10.65 2.29
N THR A 37 21.91 -11.23 3.29
CA THR A 37 22.57 -12.53 3.15
C THR A 37 21.56 -13.63 2.79
N HIS A 38 20.35 -13.56 3.35
CA HIS A 38 19.28 -14.51 3.05
C HIS A 38 18.66 -14.28 1.67
N LEU A 39 18.41 -13.02 1.28
CA LEU A 39 17.87 -12.68 -0.03
C LEU A 39 18.75 -13.17 -1.17
N ALA A 40 20.07 -13.05 -1.03
CA ALA A 40 21.03 -13.56 -2.00
C ALA A 40 20.97 -15.10 -2.16
N ARG A 41 20.63 -15.82 -1.09
CA ARG A 41 20.56 -17.30 -1.10
C ARG A 41 19.26 -17.85 -1.65
N PHE A 42 18.16 -17.11 -1.49
CA PHE A 42 16.81 -17.59 -1.83
C PHE A 42 16.28 -17.09 -3.18
N GLY A 43 17.13 -16.40 -3.96
CA GLY A 43 16.97 -16.26 -5.41
C GLY A 43 15.76 -15.46 -5.85
N GLN A 44 14.81 -16.13 -6.54
CA GLN A 44 13.69 -15.54 -7.30
C GLN A 44 12.32 -15.64 -6.60
N ARG A 45 12.27 -16.05 -5.33
CA ARG A 45 11.00 -16.22 -4.62
C ARG A 45 10.31 -14.88 -4.38
N SER A 46 8.97 -14.87 -4.41
CA SER A 46 8.19 -13.69 -4.05
C SER A 46 8.46 -13.22 -2.63
N LEU A 47 8.31 -11.92 -2.43
CA LEU A 47 8.54 -11.22 -1.18
C LEU A 47 7.28 -10.45 -0.77
N ASP A 48 6.89 -10.63 0.48
CA ASP A 48 5.81 -9.94 1.15
C ASP A 48 6.45 -9.06 2.22
N LEU A 49 6.31 -7.75 2.09
CA LEU A 49 6.98 -6.76 2.93
C LEU A 49 5.97 -6.07 3.84
N PHE A 50 6.22 -6.09 5.14
CA PHE A 50 5.38 -5.46 6.16
C PHE A 50 6.24 -4.58 7.06
N THR A 51 5.88 -3.32 7.18
CA THR A 51 6.48 -2.41 8.17
C THR A 51 5.51 -2.27 9.34
N ASP A 52 6.02 -2.22 10.57
CA ASP A 52 5.21 -1.96 11.74
C ASP A 52 5.62 -0.65 12.42
N GLN A 53 4.71 -0.09 13.23
CA GLN A 53 4.92 1.12 14.02
C GLN A 53 5.84 0.91 15.23
N SER A 54 6.20 -0.33 15.56
CA SER A 54 6.79 -0.65 16.85
C SER A 54 8.30 -0.38 16.92
N GLU A 55 8.95 -0.27 15.77
CA GLU A 55 10.37 0.09 15.71
C GLU A 55 10.56 1.60 15.65
N SER A 56 11.20 2.16 16.67
CA SER A 56 11.37 3.61 16.93
C SER A 56 12.33 4.33 15.97
N GLY A 57 12.46 3.88 14.72
CA GLY A 57 13.44 4.37 13.76
C GLY A 57 12.91 4.52 12.34
N PRO A 58 13.65 5.23 11.48
CA PRO A 58 13.27 5.38 10.08
C PRO A 58 13.32 4.01 9.37
N ILE A 59 12.23 3.68 8.70
CA ILE A 59 12.02 2.51 7.85
C ILE A 59 12.82 2.63 6.53
N PHE A 60 12.97 3.83 5.96
CA PHE A 60 13.54 4.01 4.62
C PHE A 60 14.96 3.45 4.45
N PRO A 61 15.94 3.69 5.35
CA PRO A 61 17.27 3.10 5.25
C PRO A 61 17.24 1.57 5.17
N THR A 62 16.23 0.97 5.76
CA THR A 62 16.05 -0.48 5.84
C THR A 62 15.32 -1.04 4.62
N LEU A 63 14.40 -0.26 4.04
CA LEU A 63 13.72 -0.57 2.79
C LEU A 63 14.63 -0.37 1.57
N ALA A 64 15.55 0.60 1.60
CA ALA A 64 16.37 0.97 0.46
C ALA A 64 17.14 -0.22 -0.19
N PRO A 65 17.77 -1.14 0.56
CA PRO A 65 18.40 -2.33 -0.02
C PRO A 65 17.43 -3.26 -0.75
N LEU A 66 16.17 -3.32 -0.30
CA LEU A 66 15.12 -4.18 -0.87
C LEU A 66 14.62 -3.70 -2.23
N VAL A 67 14.82 -2.42 -2.56
CA VAL A 67 14.39 -1.83 -3.84
C VAL A 67 14.99 -2.57 -5.03
N SER A 68 16.23 -3.06 -4.91
CA SER A 68 16.88 -3.91 -5.92
C SER A 68 16.14 -5.23 -6.20
N HIS A 69 15.27 -5.65 -5.30
CA HIS A 69 14.43 -6.85 -5.39
C HIS A 69 12.96 -6.53 -5.69
N VAL A 70 12.63 -5.31 -6.16
CA VAL A 70 11.25 -4.88 -6.43
C VAL A 70 10.49 -5.81 -7.39
N HIS A 71 11.20 -6.45 -8.32
CA HIS A 71 10.62 -7.43 -9.25
C HIS A 71 10.01 -8.65 -8.56
N ARG A 72 10.34 -8.89 -7.28
CA ARG A 72 9.88 -10.00 -6.45
C ARG A 72 8.78 -9.60 -5.49
N TRP A 73 8.47 -8.32 -5.36
CA TRP A 73 7.50 -7.85 -4.37
C TRP A 73 6.10 -8.23 -4.80
N ARG A 74 5.43 -9.02 -3.96
CA ARG A 74 4.04 -9.45 -4.14
C ARG A 74 3.11 -8.64 -3.26
N LEU A 75 3.45 -8.45 -1.99
CA LEU A 75 2.72 -7.59 -1.05
C LEU A 75 3.64 -6.50 -0.51
N LEU A 76 3.17 -5.27 -0.45
CA LEU A 76 3.89 -4.15 0.17
C LEU A 76 2.98 -3.37 1.11
N HIS A 77 3.22 -3.51 2.42
CA HIS A 77 2.47 -2.88 3.49
C HIS A 77 3.38 -1.95 4.25
N LEU A 78 3.18 -0.66 4.03
CA LEU A 78 3.93 0.43 4.63
C LEU A 78 3.05 1.09 5.67
N TRP A 79 3.21 0.73 6.94
CA TRP A 79 2.41 1.25 8.04
C TRP A 79 3.24 2.10 8.99
N GLY A 80 2.61 3.14 9.54
CA GLY A 80 3.16 3.86 10.68
C GLY A 80 4.20 4.91 10.37
N MET A 81 4.43 5.21 9.10
CA MET A 81 5.49 6.15 8.73
C MET A 81 5.18 7.56 9.21
N GLY A 82 6.25 8.30 9.52
CA GLY A 82 6.19 9.74 9.67
C GLY A 82 6.02 10.44 8.32
N GLU A 83 5.57 11.68 8.35
CA GLU A 83 5.28 12.46 7.14
C GLU A 83 6.52 12.70 6.25
N GLY A 84 7.66 13.07 6.85
CA GLY A 84 8.88 13.26 6.09
C GLY A 84 9.35 11.98 5.41
N GLU A 85 9.25 10.84 6.11
CA GLU A 85 9.69 9.55 5.61
C GLU A 85 8.84 9.03 4.44
N ILE A 86 7.52 9.21 4.49
CA ILE A 86 6.66 8.73 3.41
C ILE A 86 6.99 9.43 2.09
N GLU A 87 7.34 10.72 2.11
CA GLU A 87 7.69 11.43 0.87
C GLU A 87 8.93 10.81 0.21
N TRP A 88 9.95 10.47 1.00
CA TRP A 88 11.16 9.78 0.50
C TRP A 88 10.83 8.40 -0.05
N ILE A 89 10.00 7.62 0.65
CA ILE A 89 9.59 6.29 0.20
C ILE A 89 8.80 6.40 -1.11
N LEU A 90 7.76 7.24 -1.17
CA LEU A 90 6.94 7.41 -2.38
C LEU A 90 7.77 7.94 -3.56
N ALA A 91 8.74 8.83 -3.30
CA ALA A 91 9.68 9.29 -4.32
C ALA A 91 10.55 8.13 -4.85
N ALA A 92 11.05 7.26 -3.97
CA ALA A 92 11.84 6.09 -4.38
C ALA A 92 10.99 5.08 -5.17
N LEU A 93 9.71 4.90 -4.82
CA LEU A 93 8.79 3.99 -5.52
C LEU A 93 8.35 4.53 -6.90
N ARG A 94 8.45 5.84 -7.15
CA ARG A 94 7.96 6.48 -8.38
C ARG A 94 8.50 5.82 -9.65
N GLY A 95 9.80 5.58 -9.72
CA GLY A 95 10.46 5.07 -10.93
C GLY A 95 10.46 3.54 -11.05
N LEU A 96 9.89 2.82 -10.10
CA LEU A 96 10.02 1.36 -10.06
C LEU A 96 8.99 0.65 -10.93
N HIS A 97 9.36 -0.54 -11.39
CA HIS A 97 8.47 -1.51 -12.04
C HIS A 97 8.33 -2.71 -11.11
N ALA A 98 7.11 -2.97 -10.63
CA ALA A 98 6.82 -4.07 -9.70
C ALA A 98 5.81 -5.03 -10.39
N PRO A 99 6.31 -5.99 -11.20
CA PRO A 99 5.50 -6.76 -12.15
C PRO A 99 4.50 -7.70 -11.46
N ILE A 100 4.88 -8.23 -10.30
CA ILE A 100 4.09 -9.23 -9.55
C ILE A 100 3.45 -8.64 -8.29
N LEU A 101 3.48 -7.32 -8.11
CA LEU A 101 2.87 -6.68 -6.95
C LEU A 101 1.36 -6.82 -7.05
N GLU A 102 0.76 -7.51 -6.08
CA GLU A 102 -0.67 -7.79 -5.99
C GLU A 102 -1.39 -6.83 -5.04
N GLU A 103 -0.71 -6.43 -3.95
CA GLU A 103 -1.27 -5.57 -2.90
C GLU A 103 -0.29 -4.45 -2.52
N LEU A 104 -0.83 -3.25 -2.42
CA LEU A 104 -0.13 -2.07 -1.91
C LEU A 104 -0.96 -1.40 -0.83
N SER A 105 -0.44 -1.36 0.39
CA SER A 105 -1.04 -0.68 1.53
C SER A 105 -0.11 0.39 2.05
N VAL A 106 -0.57 1.65 2.12
CA VAL A 106 0.20 2.77 2.66
C VAL A 106 -0.62 3.49 3.72
N ILE A 107 -0.17 3.40 4.96
CA ILE A 107 -0.87 3.90 6.16
C ILE A 107 0.07 4.82 6.93
N LEU A 108 -0.26 6.10 7.01
CA LEU A 108 0.47 7.05 7.85
C LEU A 108 0.11 6.95 9.33
N SER A 109 1.08 7.34 10.17
CA SER A 109 0.88 7.55 11.61
C SER A 109 -0.17 8.62 11.90
N PHE A 110 -0.70 8.61 13.12
CA PHE A 110 -1.82 9.47 13.47
C PHE A 110 -1.46 10.96 13.55
N ASP A 111 -0.19 11.26 13.77
CA ASP A 111 0.34 12.60 14.04
C ASP A 111 0.76 13.36 12.78
N ALA A 112 0.55 12.79 11.59
CA ALA A 112 0.82 13.47 10.33
C ALA A 112 -0.27 14.52 10.05
N HIS A 113 0.10 15.79 9.95
CA HIS A 113 -0.83 16.93 9.91
C HIS A 113 -0.86 17.70 8.58
N LEU A 114 0.05 17.44 7.64
CA LEU A 114 0.13 18.25 6.43
C LEU A 114 -0.52 17.60 5.22
N PRO A 115 -1.01 18.43 4.27
CA PRO A 115 -1.45 17.96 2.97
C PRO A 115 -0.25 17.41 2.20
N LEU A 116 -0.11 16.08 2.16
CA LEU A 116 0.87 15.44 1.30
C LEU A 116 0.62 15.84 -0.17
N LYS A 117 1.70 16.17 -0.88
CA LYS A 117 1.67 16.35 -2.33
C LYS A 117 1.09 15.10 -2.98
N LYS A 118 0.40 15.26 -4.12
CA LYS A 118 -0.08 14.10 -4.89
C LYS A 118 1.12 13.33 -5.45
N PHE A 119 1.31 12.09 -5.01
CA PHE A 119 2.37 11.22 -5.53
C PHE A 119 1.81 10.19 -6.52
N VAL A 120 2.52 10.01 -7.64
CA VAL A 120 2.32 8.85 -8.51
C VAL A 120 3.45 7.87 -8.25
N VAL A 121 3.12 6.62 -7.93
CA VAL A 121 4.09 5.54 -7.66
C VAL A 121 4.08 4.49 -8.76
N PHE A 122 5.18 3.75 -8.87
CA PHE A 122 5.37 2.67 -9.82
C PHE A 122 5.04 3.05 -11.27
N GLN A 123 5.60 4.17 -11.75
CA GLN A 123 5.45 4.63 -13.13
C GLN A 123 5.99 3.62 -14.15
N GLY A 124 6.91 2.75 -13.73
CA GLY A 124 7.35 1.62 -14.55
C GLY A 124 6.24 0.59 -14.78
N GLY A 125 5.24 0.51 -13.90
CA GLY A 125 4.07 -0.35 -14.01
C GLY A 125 3.93 -1.37 -12.88
N THR A 126 2.67 -1.71 -12.59
CA THR A 126 2.23 -2.73 -11.61
C THR A 126 1.08 -3.56 -12.21
N PRO A 127 1.34 -4.38 -13.24
CA PRO A 127 0.30 -5.06 -14.01
C PRO A 127 -0.47 -6.13 -13.21
N SER A 128 0.04 -6.57 -12.06
CA SER A 128 -0.63 -7.56 -11.21
C SER A 128 -1.39 -6.94 -10.03
N LEU A 129 -1.42 -5.61 -9.91
CA LEU A 129 -1.97 -4.93 -8.73
C LEU A 129 -3.49 -5.09 -8.69
N LYS A 130 -3.99 -5.73 -7.63
CA LYS A 130 -5.40 -6.01 -7.39
C LYS A 130 -5.95 -5.18 -6.25
N GLU A 131 -5.16 -4.94 -5.23
CA GLU A 131 -5.61 -4.29 -3.99
C GLU A 131 -4.75 -3.06 -3.69
N PHE A 132 -5.43 -1.94 -3.43
CA PHE A 132 -4.78 -0.68 -3.10
C PHE A 132 -5.47 0.00 -1.93
N CYS A 133 -4.75 0.09 -0.81
CA CYS A 133 -5.22 0.67 0.43
C CYS A 133 -4.40 1.90 0.80
N LEU A 134 -5.08 3.03 0.99
CA LEU A 134 -4.47 4.29 1.40
C LEU A 134 -5.15 4.80 2.65
N ARG A 135 -4.35 5.10 3.67
CA ARG A 135 -4.84 5.75 4.88
C ARG A 135 -4.00 6.97 5.18
N ARG A 136 -4.65 8.14 5.13
CA ARG A 136 -4.06 9.46 5.39
C ARG A 136 -2.94 9.84 4.41
N VAL A 137 -2.90 9.20 3.23
CA VAL A 137 -1.91 9.45 2.17
C VAL A 137 -2.61 9.82 0.87
N VAL A 138 -1.99 10.71 0.09
CA VAL A 138 -2.44 11.05 -1.27
C VAL A 138 -1.47 10.46 -2.29
N CYS A 139 -1.73 9.24 -2.72
CA CYS A 139 -0.89 8.53 -3.69
C CYS A 139 -1.75 7.77 -4.72
N LEU A 140 -1.26 7.57 -5.94
CA LEU A 140 -1.90 6.71 -6.95
C LEU A 140 -0.84 5.86 -7.68
N PRO A 141 -1.06 4.56 -7.89
CA PRO A 141 -0.21 3.77 -8.78
C PRO A 141 -0.45 4.19 -10.23
N ALA A 142 0.56 4.11 -11.08
CA ALA A 142 0.43 4.49 -12.49
C ALA A 142 -0.43 3.50 -13.30
N ALA A 143 -0.39 2.22 -12.96
CA ALA A 143 -1.23 1.18 -13.57
C ALA A 143 -2.41 0.84 -12.65
N ILE A 144 -3.61 1.26 -13.05
CA ILE A 144 -4.85 1.12 -12.26
C ILE A 144 -5.88 0.17 -12.89
N HIS A 145 -5.62 -0.38 -14.08
CA HIS A 145 -6.61 -1.12 -14.86
C HIS A 145 -6.94 -2.51 -14.29
N THR A 146 -6.01 -3.13 -13.57
CA THR A 146 -6.17 -4.44 -12.91
C THR A 146 -6.71 -4.34 -11.48
N LEU A 147 -6.88 -3.12 -10.97
CA LEU A 147 -7.30 -2.90 -9.60
C LEU A 147 -8.74 -3.40 -9.41
N THR A 148 -8.93 -4.24 -8.40
CA THR A 148 -10.23 -4.84 -8.02
C THR A 148 -10.74 -4.25 -6.71
N HIS A 149 -9.85 -3.86 -5.80
CA HIS A 149 -10.20 -3.28 -4.51
C HIS A 149 -9.46 -1.95 -4.30
N LEU A 150 -10.23 -0.91 -3.99
CA LEU A 150 -9.73 0.41 -3.63
C LEU A 150 -10.27 0.81 -2.25
N GLU A 151 -9.37 0.96 -1.27
CA GLU A 151 -9.70 1.51 0.05
C GLU A 151 -8.97 2.83 0.25
N MET A 152 -9.71 3.88 0.63
CA MET A 152 -9.17 5.21 0.84
C MET A 152 -9.78 5.81 2.10
N LYS A 153 -8.95 6.06 3.12
CA LYS A 153 -9.41 6.58 4.42
C LYS A 153 -8.64 7.81 4.84
N THR A 154 -9.36 8.89 5.07
CA THR A 154 -8.81 10.24 5.12
C THR A 154 -9.45 11.02 6.25
N THR A 155 -9.35 10.48 7.47
CA THR A 155 -9.90 11.11 8.68
C THR A 155 -9.12 12.35 9.12
N ALA A 156 -7.89 12.53 8.61
CA ALA A 156 -7.00 13.63 9.00
C ALA A 156 -7.11 14.87 8.11
N PHE A 157 -7.73 14.76 6.92
CA PHE A 157 -7.77 15.87 5.97
C PHE A 157 -9.02 16.73 6.17
N GLN A 158 -8.80 18.04 6.36
CA GLN A 158 -9.89 19.03 6.46
C GLN A 158 -10.56 19.33 5.11
N LYS A 159 -9.89 19.01 4.00
CA LYS A 159 -10.36 19.28 2.64
C LYS A 159 -10.37 17.99 1.81
N PRO A 160 -11.29 17.87 0.85
CA PRO A 160 -11.32 16.76 -0.08
C PRO A 160 -10.04 16.69 -0.91
N ILE A 161 -9.54 15.48 -1.14
CA ILE A 161 -8.31 15.23 -1.92
C ILE A 161 -8.60 15.28 -3.42
N TRP A 162 -9.77 14.77 -3.81
CA TRP A 162 -10.24 14.75 -5.19
C TRP A 162 -11.50 15.59 -5.34
N THR A 163 -11.57 16.29 -6.48
CA THR A 163 -12.87 16.72 -6.99
C THR A 163 -13.61 15.51 -7.52
N SER A 164 -14.93 15.53 -7.47
CA SER A 164 -15.76 14.39 -7.88
C SER A 164 -15.55 14.04 -9.36
N LEU A 165 -15.32 15.04 -10.24
CA LEU A 165 -14.94 14.83 -11.63
C LEU A 165 -13.60 14.08 -11.76
N SER A 166 -12.55 14.55 -11.06
CA SER A 166 -11.23 13.92 -11.11
C SER A 166 -11.24 12.50 -10.56
N PHE A 167 -12.08 12.23 -9.56
CA PHE A 167 -12.28 10.91 -8.99
C PHE A 167 -13.02 10.00 -9.99
N ALA A 168 -14.12 10.46 -10.57
CA ALA A 168 -14.86 9.70 -11.58
C ALA A 168 -13.98 9.34 -12.79
N ASP A 169 -13.16 10.27 -13.28
CA ASP A 169 -12.22 10.03 -14.39
C ASP A 169 -11.13 9.02 -14.03
N MET A 170 -10.73 8.96 -12.76
CA MET A 170 -9.81 7.94 -12.26
C MET A 170 -10.48 6.57 -12.19
N ILE A 171 -11.68 6.48 -11.59
CA ILE A 171 -12.43 5.22 -11.46
C ILE A 171 -12.81 4.63 -12.82
N LYS A 172 -13.17 5.45 -13.81
CA LYS A 172 -13.46 5.00 -15.19
C LYS A 172 -12.30 4.23 -15.85
N LYS A 173 -11.06 4.47 -15.40
CA LYS A 173 -9.87 3.78 -15.90
C LYS A 173 -9.64 2.44 -15.19
N MET A 174 -10.27 2.21 -14.04
CA MET A 174 -10.19 1.00 -13.22
C MET A 174 -11.26 -0.01 -13.62
N ARG A 175 -11.16 -0.56 -14.84
CA ARG A 175 -12.23 -1.41 -15.43
C ARG A 175 -12.53 -2.70 -14.65
N SER A 176 -11.60 -3.15 -13.82
CA SER A 176 -11.73 -4.38 -13.04
C SER A 176 -12.19 -4.13 -11.60
N LEU A 177 -12.49 -2.87 -11.25
CA LEU A 177 -12.79 -2.49 -9.88
C LEU A 177 -14.13 -3.10 -9.48
N THR A 178 -14.12 -3.88 -8.39
CA THR A 178 -15.32 -4.52 -7.85
C THR A 178 -15.64 -4.04 -6.44
N HIS A 179 -14.66 -3.46 -5.73
CA HIS A 179 -14.83 -2.97 -4.36
C HIS A 179 -14.22 -1.58 -4.20
N ILE A 180 -15.02 -0.67 -3.63
CA ILE A 180 -14.59 0.68 -3.28
C ILE A 180 -15.03 0.98 -1.86
N ALA A 181 -14.09 1.35 -1.01
CA ALA A 181 -14.33 1.79 0.36
C ALA A 181 -13.71 3.19 0.56
N LEU A 182 -14.54 4.18 0.83
CA LEU A 182 -14.13 5.57 1.06
C LEU A 182 -14.54 5.98 2.48
N GLU A 183 -13.62 6.57 3.24
CA GLU A 183 -13.90 7.06 4.60
C GLU A 183 -13.28 8.45 4.80
N GLY A 184 -14.08 9.40 5.28
CA GLY A 184 -13.66 10.79 5.53
C GLY A 184 -13.67 11.67 4.27
N SER A 185 -12.93 12.78 4.31
CA SER A 185 -12.89 13.80 3.24
C SER A 185 -12.05 13.36 2.03
N VAL A 186 -12.44 12.27 1.37
CA VAL A 186 -11.74 11.75 0.19
C VAL A 186 -12.14 12.55 -1.06
N VAL A 187 -13.44 12.66 -1.31
CA VAL A 187 -14.03 13.27 -2.51
C VAL A 187 -14.89 14.45 -2.11
N ALA A 188 -14.81 15.56 -2.85
CA ALA A 188 -15.67 16.71 -2.60
C ALA A 188 -17.15 16.33 -2.79
N PRO A 189 -18.04 16.73 -1.85
CA PRO A 189 -19.47 16.54 -2.05
C PRO A 189 -19.91 17.38 -3.25
N ALA A 190 -20.61 16.74 -4.18
CA ALA A 190 -21.29 17.41 -5.28
C ALA A 190 -22.66 16.75 -5.40
N ASP A 191 -23.71 17.56 -5.32
CA ASP A 191 -25.10 17.11 -5.16
C ASP A 191 -25.61 16.23 -6.32
N GLU A 192 -24.91 16.19 -7.46
CA GLU A 192 -25.31 15.46 -8.67
C GLU A 192 -24.38 14.27 -9.02
N ILE A 193 -23.28 14.06 -8.28
CA ILE A 193 -22.21 13.13 -8.68
C ILE A 193 -22.27 11.80 -7.94
N LEU A 194 -23.03 11.72 -6.83
CA LEU A 194 -23.34 10.43 -6.22
C LEU A 194 -24.02 9.52 -7.25
N ASP A 195 -24.95 10.05 -8.05
CA ASP A 195 -25.63 9.30 -9.11
C ASP A 195 -24.68 8.88 -10.22
N VAL A 196 -23.72 9.71 -10.61
CA VAL A 196 -22.70 9.36 -11.63
C VAL A 196 -21.77 8.27 -11.12
N LEU A 197 -21.35 8.34 -9.85
CA LEU A 197 -20.51 7.31 -9.22
C LEU A 197 -21.30 6.01 -9.02
N LEU A 198 -22.53 6.08 -8.51
CA LEU A 198 -23.42 4.94 -8.36
C LEU A 198 -23.70 4.29 -9.73
N HIS A 199 -23.98 5.09 -10.76
CA HIS A 199 -24.22 4.60 -12.11
C HIS A 199 -22.97 3.95 -12.73
N GLU A 200 -21.79 4.56 -12.60
CA GLU A 200 -20.56 3.99 -13.16
C GLU A 200 -20.12 2.73 -12.41
N VAL A 201 -20.27 2.70 -11.09
CA VAL A 201 -19.96 1.54 -10.26
C VAL A 201 -20.96 0.40 -10.52
N ALA A 202 -22.26 0.72 -10.67
CA ALA A 202 -23.27 -0.24 -11.10
C ALA A 202 -23.02 -0.77 -12.52
N ARG A 203 -22.60 0.09 -13.46
CA ARG A 203 -22.23 -0.28 -14.83
C ARG A 203 -21.04 -1.24 -14.86
N GLN A 204 -20.11 -1.11 -13.92
CA GLN A 204 -18.95 -1.98 -13.80
C GLN A 204 -19.25 -3.29 -13.01
N GLY A 205 -20.46 -3.46 -12.48
CA GLY A 205 -20.84 -4.64 -11.70
C GLY A 205 -20.14 -4.72 -10.33
N ALA A 206 -19.63 -3.59 -9.84
CA ALA A 206 -18.89 -3.51 -8.60
C ALA A 206 -19.84 -3.44 -7.39
N GLY A 207 -19.53 -4.23 -6.37
CA GLY A 207 -20.23 -4.20 -5.09
C GLY A 207 -19.82 -2.97 -4.27
N LEU A 208 -20.75 -2.05 -4.06
CA LEU A 208 -20.58 -0.94 -3.12
C LEU A 208 -20.81 -1.43 -1.69
N CYS A 209 -19.74 -1.86 -1.03
CA CYS A 209 -19.77 -2.08 0.42
C CYS A 209 -19.24 -0.82 1.13
N GLY A 210 -20.16 0.00 1.65
CA GLY A 210 -19.81 1.06 2.60
C GLY A 210 -19.35 2.38 1.99
N LEU A 211 -20.14 2.96 1.06
CA LEU A 211 -20.16 4.42 0.90
C LEU A 211 -20.76 5.05 2.16
N ILE A 212 -20.01 5.01 3.26
CA ILE A 212 -20.31 5.83 4.41
C ILE A 212 -19.68 7.19 4.11
N CYS A 213 -20.39 7.99 3.30
CA CYS A 213 -20.23 9.44 3.35
C CYS A 213 -20.73 9.90 4.72
N THR A 214 -19.93 9.72 5.77
CA THR A 214 -20.11 10.43 7.03
C THR A 214 -19.82 11.89 6.73
N HIS A 215 -20.78 12.64 6.21
CA HIS A 215 -20.94 14.10 6.30
C HIS A 215 -22.31 14.46 5.68
N PHE A 216 -23.39 14.00 6.32
CA PHE A 216 -24.69 14.66 6.27
C PHE A 216 -25.33 14.49 7.64
N ILE A 217 -25.26 15.56 8.43
CA ILE A 217 -26.11 16.02 9.54
C ILE A 217 -25.19 16.84 10.45
N GLY A 218 -25.28 18.14 10.27
CA GLY A 218 -24.64 19.16 11.09
C GLY A 218 -25.27 20.48 10.66
N LEU A 219 -26.46 20.73 11.23
CA LEU A 219 -27.17 22.02 11.23
C LEU A 219 -26.23 23.20 11.51
#